data_AF-A0A4V0HZW7-F1
#
_entry.id   AF-A0A4V0HZW7-F1
#
_cell.length_a   1.000
_cell.length_b   1.000
_cell.length_c   1.000
_cell.angle_alpha   90.00
_cell.angle_beta   90.00
_cell.angle_gamma   90.00
#
_symmetry.space_group_name_H-M   'P 1'
#
loop_
_entity.id
_entity.type
_entity.pdbx_description
1 polymer ?
#
loop_
_entity_poly.entity_id
_entity_poly.type
_entity_poly.pdbx_seq_one_letter_code
_entity_poly.pdbx_strand_id
1 'polypeptide(L)'
;MPQTFNELFDPAPEAVGLRGDRPLWAAMRDRLRGVPLPDTAEEFNHVISELFAELTGVPLGHPEPVFLPHYRGDAGGMSSGYVSPEFWRDRGLQLLWSRWRG
;
A
#
# COMPACT_ATOMS: atom_id res chain seq x y z
N MET A 1 -2.18 2.81 -20.69
CA MET A 1 -1.54 1.73 -19.92
C MET A 1 -0.53 2.39 -18.99
N PRO A 2 -0.47 1.97 -17.73
CA PRO A 2 0.50 2.49 -16.78
C PRO A 2 1.92 2.21 -17.30
N GLN A 3 2.82 3.17 -17.16
CA GLN A 3 4.24 3.04 -17.55
C GLN A 3 5.17 2.98 -16.34
N THR A 4 4.68 3.45 -15.19
CA THR A 4 5.42 3.50 -13.93
C THR A 4 4.60 2.91 -12.79
N PHE A 5 5.29 2.42 -11.77
CA PHE A 5 4.67 1.72 -10.65
C PHE A 5 3.71 2.64 -9.88
N ASN A 6 4.03 3.94 -9.72
CA ASN A 6 3.14 4.89 -9.07
C ASN A 6 1.80 5.11 -9.79
N GLU A 7 1.73 4.91 -11.11
CA GLU A 7 0.48 5.06 -11.87
C GLU A 7 -0.55 3.97 -11.47
N LEU A 8 -0.08 2.81 -10.99
CA LEU A 8 -0.97 1.76 -10.47
C LEU A 8 -1.72 2.16 -9.22
N PHE A 9 -1.28 3.20 -8.50
CA PHE A 9 -1.92 3.68 -7.28
C PHE A 9 -3.03 4.69 -7.56
N ASP A 10 -3.29 5.02 -8.83
CA ASP A 10 -4.33 5.98 -9.24
C ASP A 10 -5.43 5.27 -10.06
N PRO A 11 -6.72 5.43 -9.73
CA PRO A 11 -7.26 6.11 -8.55
C PRO A 11 -6.93 5.37 -7.24
N ALA A 12 -6.89 6.11 -6.12
CA ALA A 12 -6.86 5.47 -4.80
C ALA A 12 -8.15 4.63 -4.58
N PRO A 13 -8.08 3.54 -3.80
CA PRO A 13 -9.27 2.74 -3.48
C PRO A 13 -10.29 3.57 -2.70
N GLU A 14 -11.57 3.45 -3.06
CA GLU A 14 -12.66 4.16 -2.37
C GLU A 14 -12.79 3.72 -0.90
N ALA A 15 -12.64 2.42 -0.67
CA ALA A 15 -12.66 1.78 0.65
C ALA A 15 -11.28 1.21 1.02
N VAL A 16 -10.88 1.46 2.27
CA VAL A 16 -9.67 0.92 2.89
C VAL A 16 -10.04 0.16 4.18
N GLY A 17 -9.15 -0.67 4.70
CA GLY A 17 -9.39 -1.39 5.96
C GLY A 17 -9.46 -0.45 7.17
N LEU A 18 -8.38 0.30 7.40
CA LEU A 18 -8.19 1.23 8.51
C LEU A 18 -7.77 2.61 8.00
N ARG A 19 -7.90 3.64 8.84
CA ARG A 19 -7.67 5.03 8.43
C ARG A 19 -6.21 5.32 8.06
N GLY A 20 -5.26 4.58 8.62
CA GLY A 20 -3.83 4.67 8.28
C GLY A 20 -3.46 4.04 6.93
N ASP A 21 -4.35 3.23 6.32
CA ASP A 21 -4.09 2.68 4.99
C ASP A 21 -4.11 3.75 3.88
N ARG A 22 -4.90 4.83 4.06
CA ARG A 22 -4.93 5.96 3.10
C ARG A 22 -3.59 6.69 3.01
N PRO A 23 -2.98 7.17 4.11
CA PRO A 23 -1.66 7.79 4.04
C PRO A 23 -0.57 6.80 3.63
N LEU A 24 -0.65 5.52 4.01
CA LEU A 24 0.28 4.50 3.52
C LEU A 24 0.19 4.32 2.00
N TRP A 25 -1.02 4.28 1.43
CA TRP A 25 -1.22 4.20 -0.02
C TRP A 25 -0.56 5.38 -0.76
N ALA A 26 -0.75 6.59 -0.25
CA ALA A 26 -0.10 7.78 -0.79
C ALA A 26 1.42 7.72 -0.65
N ALA A 27 1.94 7.27 0.50
CA ALA A 27 3.37 7.15 0.75
C ALA A 27 4.03 6.13 -0.20
N MET A 28 3.39 4.97 -0.41
CA MET A 28 3.89 3.95 -1.35
C MET A 28 3.89 4.47 -2.79
N ARG A 29 2.81 5.14 -3.22
CA ARG A 29 2.75 5.80 -4.53
C ARG A 29 3.90 6.78 -4.71
N ASP A 30 4.13 7.64 -3.72
CA ASP A 30 5.13 8.70 -3.83
C ASP A 30 6.56 8.13 -3.82
N ARG A 31 6.81 7.06 -3.05
CA ARG A 31 8.10 6.35 -3.03
C ARG A 31 8.42 5.64 -4.35
N LEU A 32 7.39 5.20 -5.06
CA LEU A 32 7.48 4.50 -6.34
C LEU A 32 7.40 5.43 -7.57
N ARG A 33 7.49 6.74 -7.37
CA ARG A 33 7.44 7.71 -8.45
C ARG A 33 8.58 7.52 -9.44
N GLY A 34 8.23 7.30 -10.71
CA GLY A 34 9.21 7.12 -11.79
C GLY A 34 9.91 5.76 -11.77
N VAL A 35 9.54 4.85 -10.86
CA VAL A 35 10.01 3.46 -10.89
C VAL A 35 9.32 2.76 -12.07
N PRO A 36 10.07 2.15 -13.00
CA PRO A 36 9.47 1.41 -14.10
C PRO A 36 8.65 0.22 -13.57
N LEU A 37 7.66 -0.20 -14.35
CA LEU A 37 6.95 -1.43 -14.05
C LEU A 37 7.91 -2.63 -14.15
N PRO A 38 7.76 -3.63 -13.28
CA PRO A 38 8.55 -4.87 -13.36
C PRO A 38 8.09 -5.72 -14.54
N ASP A 39 8.98 -6.60 -15.00
CA ASP A 39 8.71 -7.53 -16.09
C ASP A 39 8.03 -8.82 -15.58
N THR A 40 8.18 -9.13 -14.29
CA THR A 40 7.69 -10.38 -13.67
C THR A 40 6.77 -10.13 -12.48
N ALA A 41 5.91 -11.11 -12.21
CA ALA A 41 4.99 -11.06 -11.06
C ALA A 41 5.75 -11.21 -9.73
N GLU A 42 6.87 -11.94 -9.75
CA GLU A 42 7.77 -12.11 -8.61
C GLU A 42 8.40 -10.77 -8.21
N GLU A 43 8.97 -10.03 -9.15
CA GLU A 43 9.53 -8.69 -8.91
C GLU A 43 8.46 -7.71 -8.44
N PHE A 44 7.27 -7.76 -9.04
CA PHE A 44 6.13 -6.96 -8.60
C PHE A 44 5.83 -7.17 -7.12
N ASN A 45 5.64 -8.43 -6.74
CA ASN A 45 5.29 -8.78 -5.36
C ASN A 45 6.41 -8.43 -4.39
N HIS A 46 7.65 -8.61 -4.82
CA HIS A 46 8.83 -8.25 -4.04
C HIS A 46 8.86 -6.75 -3.76
N VAL A 47 8.76 -5.90 -4.78
CA VAL A 47 8.77 -4.42 -4.62
C VAL A 47 7.67 -3.95 -3.68
N ILE A 48 6.42 -4.43 -3.85
CA ILE A 48 5.31 -4.04 -2.98
C ILE A 48 5.50 -4.53 -1.55
N SER A 49 5.93 -5.77 -1.37
CA SER A 49 6.11 -6.37 -0.04
C SER A 49 7.25 -5.73 0.73
N GLU A 50 8.37 -5.45 0.06
CA GLU A 50 9.51 -4.76 0.66
C GLU A 50 9.16 -3.34 1.05
N LEU A 51 8.49 -2.59 0.16
CA LEU A 51 8.09 -1.22 0.46
C LEU A 51 7.07 -1.14 1.59
N PHE A 52 6.11 -2.07 1.63
CA PHE A 52 5.20 -2.19 2.76
C PHE A 52 5.97 -2.42 4.06
N ALA A 53 6.96 -3.33 4.05
CA ALA A 53 7.76 -3.62 5.24
C ALA A 53 8.63 -2.43 5.66
N GLU A 54 9.23 -1.71 4.71
CA GLU A 54 10.00 -0.48 4.95
C GLU A 54 9.15 0.59 5.65
N LEU A 55 7.93 0.82 5.18
CA LEU A 55 7.08 1.90 5.68
C LEU A 55 6.32 1.54 6.98
N THR A 56 6.02 0.26 7.20
CA THR A 56 5.22 -0.18 8.35
C THR A 56 6.05 -0.81 9.47
N GLY A 57 7.29 -1.21 9.17
CA GLY A 57 8.16 -1.94 10.10
C GLY A 57 7.81 -3.41 10.29
N VAL A 58 6.82 -3.95 9.56
CA VAL A 58 6.41 -5.36 9.62
C VAL A 58 6.19 -5.95 8.23
N PRO A 59 6.36 -7.26 8.02
CA PRO A 59 6.08 -7.87 6.73
C PRO A 59 4.59 -7.76 6.36
N LEU A 60 4.28 -7.78 5.06
CA LEU A 60 2.90 -7.80 4.55
C LEU A 60 2.07 -8.99 5.10
N GLY A 61 2.74 -10.09 5.42
CA GLY A 61 2.16 -11.27 6.09
C GLY A 61 1.83 -11.11 7.58
N HIS A 62 2.10 -9.94 8.18
CA HIS A 62 1.84 -9.71 9.60
C HIS A 62 0.34 -9.89 9.92
N PRO A 63 -0.03 -10.62 11.00
CA PRO A 63 -1.41 -11.00 11.24
C PRO A 63 -2.27 -9.88 11.84
N GLU A 64 -1.67 -8.88 12.48
CA GLU A 64 -2.40 -7.87 13.26
C GLU A 64 -2.30 -6.46 12.64
N PRO A 65 -3.25 -5.56 12.93
CA PRO A 65 -3.12 -4.16 12.59
C PRO A 65 -1.89 -3.51 13.23
N VAL A 66 -1.25 -2.62 12.47
CA VAL A 66 0.00 -1.94 12.90
C VAL A 66 -0.31 -0.49 13.20
N PHE A 67 0.08 -0.03 14.39
CA PHE A 67 -0.05 1.38 14.73
C PHE A 67 1.17 2.18 14.26
N LEU A 68 0.93 3.15 13.38
CA LEU A 68 1.92 4.09 12.86
C LEU A 68 1.57 5.51 13.36
N PRO A 69 2.24 6.01 14.41
CA PRO A 69 1.88 7.28 15.04
C PRO A 69 1.87 8.47 14.09
N HIS A 70 2.74 8.46 13.08
CA HIS A 70 2.87 9.53 12.08
C HIS A 70 1.73 9.52 11.03
N TYR A 71 0.91 8.47 10.97
CA TYR A 71 -0.31 8.43 10.15
C TYR A 71 -1.57 8.77 10.95
N ARG A 72 -1.40 9.14 12.23
CA ARG A 72 -2.51 9.66 13.03
C ARG A 72 -2.77 11.10 12.61
N GLY A 73 -3.90 11.33 11.95
CA GLY A 73 -4.39 12.69 11.67
C GLY A 73 -4.94 13.38 12.92
N ASP A 74 -5.08 14.71 12.86
CA ASP A 74 -5.49 15.58 13.97
C ASP A 74 -6.93 15.31 14.48
N ALA A 75 -7.81 14.80 13.62
CA ALA A 75 -9.22 14.47 13.92
C ALA A 75 -9.38 13.08 14.59
N GLY A 76 -8.56 12.80 15.60
CA GLY A 76 -8.31 11.47 16.17
C GLY A 76 -9.54 10.68 16.63
N GLY A 77 -9.86 9.61 15.91
CA GLY A 77 -10.66 8.48 16.40
C GLY A 77 -9.80 7.25 16.73
N MET A 78 -10.39 6.24 17.37
CA MET A 78 -9.67 5.05 17.90
C MET A 78 -8.84 4.26 16.84
N SER A 79 -9.16 4.39 15.55
CA SER A 79 -8.42 3.73 14.45
C SER A 79 -7.54 4.66 13.62
N SER A 80 -7.37 5.92 14.04
CA SER A 80 -6.46 6.87 13.38
C SER A 80 -5.02 6.38 13.54
N GLY A 81 -4.28 6.28 12.43
CA GLY A 81 -2.89 5.79 12.42
C GLY A 81 -2.71 4.28 12.38
N TYR A 82 -3.77 3.46 12.43
CA TYR A 82 -3.63 2.03 12.21
C TYR A 82 -3.67 1.67 10.72
N VAL A 83 -2.78 0.77 10.32
CA VAL A 83 -2.71 0.12 9.00
C VAL A 83 -3.16 -1.33 9.13
N SER A 84 -3.88 -1.86 8.14
CA SER A 84 -4.35 -3.24 8.11
C SER A 84 -3.54 -4.08 7.11
N PRO A 85 -2.59 -4.92 7.55
CA PRO A 85 -1.90 -5.85 6.63
C PRO A 85 -2.87 -6.78 5.88
N GLU A 86 -3.99 -7.16 6.49
CA GLU A 86 -5.06 -7.94 5.84
C GLU A 86 -5.64 -7.21 4.63
N PHE A 87 -6.00 -5.92 4.78
CA PHE A 87 -6.47 -5.11 3.65
C PHE A 87 -5.46 -5.11 2.50
N TRP A 88 -4.16 -4.94 2.82
CA TRP A 88 -3.13 -4.90 1.80
C TRP A 88 -2.94 -6.23 1.08
N ARG A 89 -2.98 -7.37 1.79
CA ARG A 89 -2.91 -8.70 1.15
C ARG A 89 -4.12 -9.00 0.28
N ASP A 90 -5.31 -8.74 0.80
CA ASP A 90 -6.53 -9.33 0.25
C ASP A 90 -7.22 -8.39 -0.75
N ARG A 91 -6.94 -7.08 -0.68
CA ARG A 91 -7.58 -6.05 -1.51
C ARG A 91 -6.57 -5.13 -2.18
N GLY A 92 -5.63 -4.58 -1.44
CA GLY A 92 -4.64 -3.61 -1.95
C GLY A 92 -3.78 -4.21 -3.05
N LEU A 93 -3.11 -5.34 -2.77
CA LEU A 93 -2.24 -6.02 -3.71
C LEU A 93 -3.01 -6.52 -4.95
N GLN A 94 -4.21 -7.08 -4.74
CA GLN A 94 -5.06 -7.54 -5.84
C GLN A 94 -5.48 -6.41 -6.77
N LEU A 95 -5.76 -5.22 -6.22
CA LEU A 95 -6.07 -4.02 -7.01
C LEU A 95 -4.86 -3.54 -7.84
N LEU A 96 -3.67 -3.55 -7.26
CA LEU A 96 -2.46 -3.17 -7.99
C LEU A 96 -2.13 -4.20 -9.08
N TRP A 97 -2.33 -5.49 -8.81
CA TRP A 97 -2.20 -6.58 -9.80
C TRP A 97 -3.14 -6.43 -10.98
N SER A 98 -4.42 -6.13 -10.73
CA SER A 98 -5.40 -6.00 -11.81
C SER A 98 -5.07 -4.82 -12.74
N ARG A 99 -4.49 -3.75 -12.19
CA ARG A 99 -4.03 -2.57 -12.95
C ARG A 99 -2.73 -2.83 -13.70
N TRP A 100 -1.84 -3.65 -13.17
CA TRP A 100 -0.58 -3.99 -13.84
C TRP A 100 -0.78 -4.91 -15.05
N ARG A 101 -1.77 -5.82 -14.98
CA ARG A 101 -2.07 -6.78 -16.05
C ARG A 101 -3.05 -6.27 -17.12
N GLY A 102 -3.69 -5.12 -16.90
CA GLY A 102 -4.72 -4.54 -17.79
C GLY A 102 -4.19 -3.38 -18.62
#